data_AF-A0A428PPX6-F1
#
_entry.id   AF-A0A428PPX6-F1
#
_cell.length_a   1.000
_cell.length_b   1.000
_cell.length_c   1.000
_cell.angle_alpha   90.00
_cell.angle_beta   90.00
_cell.angle_gamma   90.00
#
_symmetry.space_group_name_H-M   'P 1'
#
loop_
_entity.id
_entity.type
_entity.pdbx_description
1 polymer ?
#
loop_
_entity_poly.entity_id
_entity_poly.type
_entity_poly.pdbx_seq_one_letter_code
_entity_poly.pdbx_strand_id
1 'polypeptide(L)'
;MSGGDFRPLNLPTYDWGKGPSTDYRDHEWFWPLNKRVLTVSFLNGTNEEKNIIRDLVNEHYNTIKMGIRFKFLQDGDSTSSDIRVEMANTSASLDGYLATTASHHAPTMWLDMSLERPGGPLPRDFDQRQRNVLHEFGHALGLKHAHCHPDCKINWNHQFVQNRSGWSHEKLEAQIRKLNAGIFGLMPYDQKSIMHYTVCKGDTHSMVTVLQACHVLSKGDKKFLMAIYPLGGTDRTLKGVTERMWKPTSALWREGKKRRGLRSTTRQDLGHPNDQEVFLNNPLVYNETEYLGDLFGDSQTENLGKIYLQTILPQGYRYEIVSIAFCYCLIIYLLYLALFH
;
A
#
# COMPACT_ATOMS: atom_id res chain seq x y z
N MET A 1 27.12 -21.87 31.29
CA MET A 1 27.39 -20.66 30.49
C MET A 1 26.04 -20.08 30.10
N SER A 2 25.84 -18.80 30.40
CA SER A 2 24.55 -18.15 30.68
C SER A 2 23.57 -18.14 29.51
N GLY A 3 22.37 -18.66 29.77
CA GLY A 3 21.17 -18.41 28.97
C GLY A 3 20.81 -16.93 29.08
N GLY A 4 20.84 -16.23 27.95
CA GLY A 4 20.34 -14.87 27.85
C GLY A 4 18.81 -14.87 27.95
N ASP A 5 18.29 -14.05 28.85
CA ASP A 5 16.87 -13.78 29.03
C ASP A 5 16.21 -13.36 27.71
N PHE A 6 15.49 -14.30 27.09
CA PHE A 6 14.48 -13.96 26.08
C PHE A 6 13.35 -13.22 26.78
N ARG A 7 13.30 -11.89 26.64
CA ARG A 7 12.08 -11.14 26.94
C ARG A 7 11.09 -11.39 25.80
N PRO A 8 9.94 -12.05 26.04
CA PRO A 8 8.91 -12.15 25.02
C PRO A 8 8.43 -10.72 24.69
N LEU A 9 8.56 -10.33 23.43
CA LEU A 9 7.94 -9.12 22.88
C LEU A 9 6.43 -9.24 23.07
N ASN A 10 5.90 -8.58 24.11
CA ASN A 10 4.47 -8.38 24.29
C ASN A 10 3.98 -7.41 23.22
N LEU A 11 3.54 -7.96 22.08
CA LEU A 11 2.80 -7.19 21.09
C LEU A 11 1.47 -6.75 21.72
N PRO A 12 1.00 -5.52 21.47
CA PRO A 12 -0.27 -5.07 22.02
C PRO A 12 -1.41 -5.98 21.54
N THR A 13 -2.24 -6.47 22.46
CA THR A 13 -3.48 -7.16 22.14
C THR A 13 -4.55 -6.11 21.84
N TYR A 14 -5.11 -6.14 20.63
CA TYR A 14 -6.02 -5.10 20.15
C TYR A 14 -7.47 -5.55 20.14
N ASP A 15 -8.35 -4.70 20.67
CA ASP A 15 -9.80 -4.83 20.52
C ASP A 15 -10.23 -4.17 19.20
N TRP A 16 -10.30 -4.98 18.15
CA TRP A 16 -10.76 -4.60 16.82
C TRP A 16 -12.30 -4.48 16.73
N GLY A 17 -13.02 -4.63 17.85
CA GLY A 17 -14.45 -4.94 17.93
C GLY A 17 -15.42 -3.77 18.08
N LYS A 18 -14.99 -2.50 18.03
CA LYS A 18 -15.96 -1.39 18.04
C LYS A 18 -16.67 -1.31 16.68
N GLY A 19 -18.00 -1.42 16.72
CA GLY A 19 -18.88 -1.35 15.55
C GLY A 19 -18.74 -0.04 14.77
N PRO A 20 -19.27 0.04 13.53
CA PRO A 20 -19.13 1.23 12.70
C PRO A 20 -19.87 2.41 13.36
N SER A 21 -19.12 3.30 14.01
CA SER A 21 -19.59 4.64 14.29
C SER A 21 -19.86 5.34 12.97
N THR A 22 -21.05 5.90 12.81
CA THR A 22 -21.43 6.75 11.67
C THR A 22 -20.67 8.08 11.64
N ASP A 23 -19.94 8.41 12.71
CA ASP A 23 -19.06 9.58 12.81
C ASP A 23 -17.60 9.09 12.76
N TYR A 24 -17.17 8.65 11.58
CA TYR A 24 -15.81 8.15 11.31
C TYR A 24 -14.82 9.32 11.27
N ARG A 25 -14.61 9.97 12.42
CA ARG A 25 -13.56 10.99 12.59
C ARG A 25 -12.25 10.27 12.89
N ASP A 26 -11.19 10.70 12.19
CA ASP A 26 -9.79 10.29 12.37
C ASP A 26 -9.59 9.07 13.27
N HIS A 27 -9.66 7.88 12.66
CA HIS A 27 -9.40 6.65 13.39
C HIS A 27 -8.05 6.77 14.09
N GLU A 28 -7.98 6.41 15.38
CA GLU A 28 -6.81 6.55 16.27
C GLU A 28 -5.52 5.91 15.73
N TRP A 29 -5.59 5.16 14.64
CA TRP A 29 -4.47 4.48 14.02
C TRP A 29 -3.76 5.31 12.94
N PHE A 30 -4.44 6.29 12.33
CA PHE A 30 -3.83 7.07 11.24
C PHE A 30 -3.25 8.37 11.76
N TRP A 31 -2.13 8.83 11.18
CA TRP A 31 -1.57 10.13 11.54
C TRP A 31 -2.57 11.26 11.26
N PRO A 32 -2.62 12.31 12.10
CA PRO A 32 -3.45 13.48 11.87
C PRO A 32 -3.25 14.08 10.48
N LEU A 33 -4.31 14.56 9.83
CA LEU A 33 -4.23 15.10 8.47
C LEU A 33 -3.35 16.35 8.34
N ASN A 34 -3.11 17.07 9.44
CA ASN A 34 -2.18 18.19 9.50
C ASN A 34 -0.71 17.75 9.68
N LYS A 35 -0.44 16.49 10.04
CA LYS A 35 0.91 15.91 10.06
C LYS A 35 1.36 15.65 8.62
N ARG A 36 2.26 16.50 8.12
CA ARG A 36 2.78 16.43 6.75
C ARG A 36 4.11 15.72 6.61
N VAL A 37 4.84 15.59 7.71
CA VAL A 37 6.18 14.97 7.74
C VAL A 37 6.23 14.06 8.95
N LEU A 38 6.63 12.80 8.74
CA LEU A 38 7.01 11.86 9.78
C LEU A 38 8.52 11.82 9.89
N THR A 39 9.06 12.22 11.04
CA THR A 39 10.49 12.16 11.32
C THR A 39 10.90 10.74 11.70
N VAL A 40 11.94 10.24 11.06
CA VAL A 40 12.45 8.86 11.25
C VAL A 40 13.88 8.93 11.77
N SER A 41 14.16 8.24 12.87
CA SER A 41 15.53 8.07 13.39
C SER A 41 15.89 6.59 13.50
N PHE A 42 17.18 6.28 13.42
CA PHE A 42 17.72 4.93 13.62
C PHE A 42 18.35 4.84 15.01
N LEU A 43 18.02 3.79 15.76
CA LEU A 43 18.56 3.56 17.11
C LEU A 43 19.88 2.79 17.10
N ASN A 44 20.12 1.98 16.06
CA ASN A 44 21.33 1.18 15.86
C ASN A 44 21.57 0.96 14.35
N GLY A 45 22.38 -0.05 14.01
CA GLY A 45 22.65 -0.54 12.64
C GLY A 45 23.74 0.22 11.87
N THR A 46 24.21 -0.44 10.81
CA THR A 46 25.28 0.03 9.94
C THR A 46 24.81 1.13 8.99
N ASN A 47 25.75 1.92 8.46
CA ASN A 47 25.43 2.95 7.47
C ASN A 47 24.80 2.35 6.20
N GLU A 48 25.22 1.14 5.81
CA GLU A 48 24.67 0.43 4.67
C GLU A 48 23.20 0.09 4.87
N GLU A 49 22.84 -0.55 5.99
CA GLU A 49 21.44 -0.88 6.31
C GLU A 49 20.56 0.38 6.35
N LYS A 50 21.04 1.44 7.02
CA LYS A 50 20.32 2.71 7.11
C LYS A 50 20.11 3.34 5.73
N ASN A 51 21.10 3.27 4.84
CA ASN A 51 20.99 3.82 3.48
C ASN A 51 20.01 3.01 2.63
N ILE A 52 20.04 1.67 2.70
CA ILE A 52 19.05 0.82 2.03
C ILE A 52 17.63 1.20 2.45
N ILE A 53 17.38 1.38 3.75
CA ILE A 53 16.07 1.78 4.27
C ILE A 53 15.66 3.16 3.72
N ARG A 54 16.59 4.13 3.75
CA ARG A 54 16.33 5.49 3.21
C ARG A 54 15.95 5.45 1.74
N ASP A 55 16.74 4.74 0.93
CA ASP A 55 16.57 4.67 -0.51
C ASP A 55 15.23 4.02 -0.88
N LEU A 56 14.93 2.87 -0.28
CA LEU A 56 13.66 2.17 -0.48
C LEU A 56 12.45 3.02 -0.10
N VAL A 57 12.48 3.68 1.05
CA VAL A 57 11.37 4.53 1.50
C VAL A 57 11.23 5.77 0.63
N ASN A 58 12.35 6.36 0.20
CA ASN A 58 12.34 7.50 -0.71
C ASN A 58 11.77 7.12 -2.07
N GLU A 59 12.19 5.99 -2.63
CA GLU A 59 11.76 5.49 -3.93
C GLU A 59 10.28 5.08 -3.93
N HIS A 60 9.84 4.34 -2.91
CA HIS A 60 8.53 3.69 -2.94
C HIS A 60 7.41 4.45 -2.22
N TYR A 61 7.72 5.17 -1.13
CA TYR A 61 6.73 5.91 -0.35
C TYR A 61 6.74 7.41 -0.64
N ASN A 62 7.92 8.06 -0.64
CA ASN A 62 7.99 9.51 -0.82
C ASN A 62 7.67 9.96 -2.26
N THR A 63 7.65 9.05 -3.23
CA THR A 63 7.17 9.31 -4.60
C THR A 63 5.63 9.26 -4.73
N ILE A 64 4.92 8.71 -3.73
CA ILE A 64 3.46 8.65 -3.73
C ILE A 64 2.90 10.05 -3.52
N LYS A 65 1.88 10.42 -4.30
CA LYS A 65 1.19 11.72 -4.20
C LYS A 65 0.21 11.78 -3.02
N MET A 66 0.69 11.44 -1.83
CA MET A 66 -0.03 11.52 -0.57
C MET A 66 0.40 12.75 0.24
N GLY A 67 -0.43 13.17 1.18
CA GLY A 67 -0.27 14.39 1.99
C GLY A 67 0.71 14.27 3.15
N ILE A 68 1.43 13.15 3.27
CA ILE A 68 2.42 12.87 4.30
C ILE A 68 3.68 12.29 3.65
N ARG A 69 4.86 12.58 4.19
CA ARG A 69 6.14 12.04 3.72
C ARG A 69 7.05 11.68 4.89
N PHE A 70 8.00 10.79 4.66
CA PHE A 70 9.05 10.46 5.62
C PHE A 70 10.22 11.42 5.47
N LYS A 71 10.78 11.87 6.60
CA LYS A 71 12.04 12.62 6.69
C LYS A 71 12.97 11.89 7.65
N PHE A 72 14.07 11.37 7.13
CA PHE A 72 15.10 10.76 7.95
C PHE A 72 15.95 11.84 8.62
N LEU A 73 16.09 11.74 9.94
CA LEU A 73 16.97 12.59 10.72
C LEU A 73 18.43 12.13 10.56
N GLN A 74 19.36 13.04 10.84
CA GLN A 74 20.78 12.70 10.89
C GLN A 74 21.08 11.91 12.17
N ASP A 75 22.13 11.10 12.13
CA ASP A 75 22.57 10.36 13.31
C ASP A 75 23.03 11.36 14.40
N GLY A 76 22.53 11.19 15.62
CA GLY A 76 22.79 12.11 16.74
C GLY A 76 21.90 13.36 16.78
N ASP A 77 20.94 13.50 15.86
CA ASP A 77 19.92 14.55 15.92
C ASP A 77 19.07 14.40 17.19
N SER A 78 18.96 15.48 17.98
CA SER A 78 18.17 15.52 19.22
C SER A 78 16.69 15.81 18.98
N THR A 79 16.29 16.07 17.74
CA THR A 79 14.89 16.28 17.36
C THR A 79 14.06 15.03 17.67
N SER A 80 12.90 15.23 18.28
CA SER A 80 11.96 14.13 18.51
C SER A 80 11.55 13.47 17.19
N SER A 81 11.72 12.14 17.13
CA SER A 81 11.32 11.33 15.99
C SER A 81 9.96 10.68 16.20
N ASP A 82 9.11 10.73 15.18
CA ASP A 82 7.82 10.05 15.16
C ASP A 82 8.00 8.53 15.08
N ILE A 83 8.99 8.08 14.28
CA ILE A 83 9.32 6.67 14.05
C ILE A 83 10.78 6.43 14.46
N ARG A 84 11.00 5.41 15.29
CA ARG A 84 12.32 5.00 15.79
C ARG A 84 12.59 3.56 15.37
N VAL A 85 13.52 3.40 14.44
CA VAL A 85 13.86 2.12 13.80
C VAL A 85 15.01 1.45 14.54
N GLU A 86 14.78 0.23 15.00
CA GLU A 86 15.81 -0.69 15.51
C GLU A 86 16.02 -1.81 14.48
N MET A 87 17.27 -2.02 14.07
CA MET A 87 17.69 -3.21 13.36
C MET A 87 17.71 -4.38 14.37
N ALA A 88 16.90 -5.39 14.08
CA ALA A 88 16.62 -6.53 14.94
C ALA A 88 16.65 -7.84 14.13
N ASN A 89 16.34 -8.97 14.77
CA ASN A 89 16.23 -10.28 14.13
C ASN A 89 14.79 -10.63 13.70
N THR A 90 13.86 -9.68 13.86
CA THR A 90 12.47 -9.81 13.44
C THR A 90 11.98 -8.46 12.92
N SER A 91 11.00 -8.49 12.02
CA SER A 91 10.36 -7.27 11.50
C SER A 91 8.98 -7.09 12.13
N ALA A 92 8.71 -5.88 12.62
CA ALA A 92 7.42 -5.47 13.18
C ALA A 92 7.34 -3.95 13.27
N SER A 93 6.14 -3.39 13.35
CA SER A 93 5.93 -1.97 13.58
C SER A 93 4.71 -1.70 14.45
N LEU A 94 4.77 -0.63 15.22
CA LEU A 94 3.58 -0.04 15.80
C LEU A 94 2.73 0.60 14.69
N ASP A 95 1.42 0.38 14.75
CA ASP A 95 0.51 0.81 13.71
C ASP A 95 0.28 2.34 13.75
N GLY A 96 0.80 3.03 12.75
CA GLY A 96 0.54 4.44 12.49
C GLY A 96 0.71 5.34 13.71
N TYR A 97 -0.35 6.06 14.07
CA TYR A 97 -0.34 7.04 15.16
C TYR A 97 -0.10 6.42 16.55
N LEU A 98 -0.30 5.10 16.71
CA LEU A 98 0.05 4.42 17.98
C LEU A 98 1.55 4.47 18.28
N ALA A 99 2.40 4.79 17.31
CA ALA A 99 3.81 5.07 17.56
C ALA A 99 4.03 6.17 18.62
N THR A 100 3.06 7.08 18.81
CA THR A 100 3.14 8.14 19.84
C THR A 100 2.90 7.63 21.27
N THR A 101 2.39 6.41 21.45
CA THR A 101 2.19 5.83 22.79
C THR A 101 3.46 5.17 23.32
N ALA A 102 4.47 4.93 22.47
CA ALA A 102 5.74 4.39 22.88
C ALA A 102 6.61 5.47 23.55
N SER A 103 7.36 5.08 24.58
CA SER A 103 8.34 5.95 25.24
C SER A 103 9.34 6.54 24.24
N HIS A 104 9.80 7.77 24.50
CA HIS A 104 10.66 8.53 23.57
C HIS A 104 11.95 7.82 23.13
N HIS A 105 12.51 6.93 23.97
CA HIS A 105 13.72 6.16 23.64
C HIS A 105 13.45 4.72 23.21
N ALA A 106 12.18 4.29 23.24
CA ALA A 106 11.81 2.94 22.83
C ALA A 106 11.63 2.89 21.30
N PRO A 107 12.09 1.82 20.63
CA PRO A 107 11.77 1.57 19.23
C PRO A 107 10.26 1.56 18.97
N THR A 108 9.85 2.01 17.78
CA THR A 108 8.48 1.87 17.27
C THR A 108 8.42 0.98 16.04
N MET A 109 9.58 0.58 15.52
CA MET A 109 9.73 -0.28 14.37
C MET A 109 11.00 -1.11 14.54
N TRP A 110 10.87 -2.39 14.24
CA TRP A 110 11.94 -3.37 14.22
C TRP A 110 12.08 -3.87 12.79
N LEU A 111 13.31 -3.95 12.29
CA LEU A 111 13.58 -4.44 10.95
C LEU A 111 14.65 -5.51 10.97
N ASP A 112 14.31 -6.65 10.37
CA ASP A 112 15.29 -7.68 10.03
C ASP A 112 15.92 -7.36 8.68
N MET A 113 17.18 -6.94 8.75
CA MET A 113 18.03 -6.59 7.61
C MET A 113 19.01 -7.71 7.22
N SER A 114 18.86 -8.91 7.80
CA SER A 114 19.72 -10.04 7.49
C SER A 114 19.58 -10.51 6.04
N LEU A 115 20.70 -10.99 5.49
CA LEU A 115 20.79 -11.60 4.16
C LEU A 115 20.46 -13.11 4.17
N GLU A 116 20.25 -13.67 5.36
CA GLU A 116 20.14 -15.10 5.59
C GLU A 116 18.75 -15.45 6.12
N ARG A 117 18.21 -16.59 5.70
CA ARG A 117 16.98 -17.16 6.26
C ARG A 117 17.22 -18.61 6.65
N PRO A 118 16.33 -19.21 7.47
CA PRO A 118 16.34 -20.66 7.66
C PRO A 118 16.29 -21.36 6.29
N GLY A 119 17.35 -22.10 5.94
CA GLY A 119 17.54 -22.72 4.62
C GLY A 119 18.63 -22.11 3.74
N GLY A 120 19.37 -21.10 4.21
CA GLY A 120 20.54 -20.54 3.53
C GLY A 120 20.34 -19.11 3.01
N PRO A 121 21.30 -18.58 2.22
CA PRO A 121 21.24 -17.21 1.71
C PRO A 121 20.02 -16.98 0.81
N LEU A 122 19.53 -15.74 0.79
CA LEU A 122 18.43 -15.36 -0.08
C LEU A 122 18.83 -15.51 -1.57
N PRO A 123 17.91 -15.99 -2.43
CA PRO A 123 18.11 -15.93 -3.87
C PRO A 123 18.40 -14.50 -4.32
N ARG A 124 19.36 -14.32 -5.25
CA ARG A 124 19.84 -12.99 -5.70
C ARG A 124 18.74 -12.10 -6.30
N ASP A 125 17.67 -12.73 -6.77
CA ASP A 125 16.49 -12.13 -7.40
C ASP A 125 15.41 -11.68 -6.39
N PHE A 126 15.55 -11.99 -5.09
CA PHE A 126 14.58 -11.64 -4.06
C PHE A 126 15.24 -10.98 -2.85
N ASP A 127 15.16 -9.63 -2.76
CA ASP A 127 15.55 -8.92 -1.55
C ASP A 127 14.39 -8.94 -0.53
N GLN A 128 14.54 -9.79 0.50
CA GLN A 128 13.61 -9.85 1.63
C GLN A 128 13.60 -8.55 2.44
N ARG A 129 14.73 -7.82 2.50
CA ARG A 129 14.80 -6.54 3.20
C ARG A 129 13.86 -5.53 2.58
N GLN A 130 13.81 -5.47 1.25
CA GLN A 130 12.89 -4.58 0.56
C GLN A 130 11.45 -4.86 0.98
N ARG A 131 11.03 -6.13 0.99
CA ARG A 131 9.71 -6.49 1.47
C ARG A 131 9.51 -6.04 2.92
N ASN A 132 10.42 -6.37 3.83
CA ASN A 132 10.29 -6.06 5.26
C ASN A 132 10.18 -4.54 5.46
N VAL A 133 11.10 -3.76 4.88
CA VAL A 133 11.07 -2.29 4.93
C VAL A 133 9.75 -1.74 4.42
N LEU A 134 9.32 -2.17 3.23
CA LEU A 134 8.10 -1.62 2.64
C LEU A 134 6.85 -2.03 3.43
N HIS A 135 6.80 -3.24 3.97
CA HIS A 135 5.70 -3.74 4.79
C HIS A 135 5.58 -2.96 6.11
N GLU A 136 6.68 -2.84 6.86
CA GLU A 136 6.67 -2.17 8.16
C GLU A 136 6.43 -0.66 8.05
N PHE A 137 6.97 0.00 7.02
CA PHE A 137 6.64 1.40 6.75
C PHE A 137 5.17 1.58 6.31
N GLY A 138 4.54 0.53 5.78
CA GLY A 138 3.10 0.48 5.52
C GLY A 138 2.30 0.49 6.83
N HIS A 139 2.68 -0.35 7.79
CA HIS A 139 2.13 -0.34 9.14
C HIS A 139 2.32 1.01 9.83
N ALA A 140 3.49 1.64 9.69
CA ALA A 140 3.77 2.97 10.23
C ALA A 140 2.90 4.08 9.59
N LEU A 141 2.20 3.82 8.48
CA LEU A 141 1.19 4.70 7.89
C LEU A 141 -0.25 4.26 8.21
N GLY A 142 -0.43 3.14 8.92
CA GLY A 142 -1.72 2.58 9.32
C GLY A 142 -2.30 1.56 8.32
N LEU A 143 -1.52 1.07 7.36
CA LEU A 143 -1.94 -0.08 6.56
C LEU A 143 -2.06 -1.32 7.45
N LYS A 144 -2.99 -2.22 7.11
CA LYS A 144 -3.22 -3.48 7.82
C LYS A 144 -2.99 -4.66 6.89
N HIS A 145 -2.78 -5.83 7.46
CA HIS A 145 -2.57 -7.03 6.67
C HIS A 145 -3.72 -7.28 5.70
N ALA A 146 -3.38 -7.55 4.44
CA ALA A 146 -4.38 -7.72 3.39
C ALA A 146 -5.26 -8.96 3.61
N HIS A 147 -4.74 -10.02 4.25
CA HIS A 147 -5.53 -11.21 4.59
C HIS A 147 -6.56 -10.95 5.71
N CYS A 148 -6.42 -9.87 6.47
CA CYS A 148 -7.43 -9.44 7.45
C CYS A 148 -8.62 -8.74 6.79
N HIS A 149 -8.58 -8.48 5.47
CA HIS A 149 -9.69 -7.89 4.74
C HIS A 149 -10.97 -8.75 4.88
N PRO A 150 -12.17 -8.15 5.08
CA PRO A 150 -13.42 -8.89 5.23
C PRO A 150 -13.72 -9.83 4.05
N ASP A 151 -13.42 -9.41 2.82
CA ASP A 151 -13.64 -10.24 1.61
C ASP A 151 -12.57 -11.34 1.40
N CYS A 152 -11.50 -11.37 2.18
CA CYS A 152 -10.49 -12.41 2.04
C CYS A 152 -11.04 -13.74 2.58
N LYS A 153 -11.04 -14.79 1.75
CA LYS A 153 -11.64 -16.11 2.09
C LYS A 153 -10.61 -17.16 2.52
N ILE A 154 -9.39 -16.75 2.89
CA ILE A 154 -8.37 -17.67 3.36
C ILE A 154 -8.86 -18.39 4.62
N ASN A 155 -8.96 -19.71 4.55
CA ASN A 155 -9.30 -20.58 5.66
C ASN A 155 -8.02 -21.15 6.28
N TRP A 156 -7.49 -20.46 7.29
CA TRP A 156 -6.22 -20.76 7.94
C TRP A 156 -6.28 -22.08 8.71
N ASN A 157 -5.22 -22.88 8.63
CA ASN A 157 -4.99 -24.02 9.51
C ASN A 157 -4.22 -23.53 10.74
N HIS A 158 -4.94 -23.20 11.81
CA HIS A 158 -4.37 -22.54 12.99
C HIS A 158 -3.24 -23.37 13.61
N GLN A 159 -3.45 -24.68 13.77
CA GLN A 159 -2.45 -25.58 14.34
C GLN A 159 -1.16 -25.61 13.50
N PHE A 160 -1.27 -25.69 12.18
CA PHE A 160 -0.10 -25.70 11.31
C PHE A 160 0.66 -24.38 11.36
N VAL A 161 -0.08 -23.26 11.31
CA VAL A 161 0.53 -21.92 11.38
C VAL A 161 1.22 -21.70 12.72
N GLN A 162 0.61 -22.08 13.85
CA GLN A 162 1.23 -21.98 15.18
C GLN A 162 2.50 -22.83 15.29
N ASN A 163 2.46 -24.08 14.82
CA ASN A 163 3.63 -24.95 14.85
C ASN A 163 4.80 -24.39 14.02
N ARG A 164 4.50 -23.76 12.88
CA ARG A 164 5.51 -23.16 11.99
C ARG A 164 6.07 -21.86 12.55
N SER A 165 5.24 -21.01 13.15
CA SER A 165 5.62 -19.67 13.60
C SER A 165 6.09 -19.60 15.05
N GLY A 166 5.78 -20.62 15.85
CA GLY A 166 5.97 -20.59 17.31
C GLY A 166 5.05 -19.61 18.03
N TRP A 167 4.00 -19.11 17.37
CA TRP A 167 3.09 -18.13 17.98
C TRP A 167 2.15 -18.78 18.99
N SER A 168 1.90 -18.05 20.09
CA SER A 168 0.77 -18.35 20.97
C SER A 168 -0.55 -18.25 20.22
N HIS A 169 -1.60 -18.85 20.77
CA HIS A 169 -2.93 -18.80 20.18
C HIS A 169 -3.43 -17.36 20.08
N GLU A 170 -3.25 -16.57 21.13
CA GLU A 170 -3.66 -15.17 21.20
C GLU A 170 -2.94 -14.33 20.15
N LYS A 171 -1.63 -14.59 19.95
CA LYS A 171 -0.85 -13.93 18.91
C LYS A 171 -1.35 -14.31 17.53
N LEU A 172 -1.60 -15.59 17.26
CA LEU A 172 -2.15 -16.01 15.96
C LEU A 172 -3.49 -15.32 15.69
N GLU A 173 -4.42 -15.38 16.64
CA GLU A 173 -5.73 -14.76 16.51
C GLU A 173 -5.61 -13.25 16.23
N ALA A 174 -4.71 -12.54 16.91
CA ALA A 174 -4.46 -11.13 16.64
C ALA A 174 -3.93 -10.87 15.22
N GLN A 175 -3.16 -11.80 14.65
CA GLN A 175 -2.55 -11.66 13.32
C GLN A 175 -3.49 -11.98 12.16
N ILE A 176 -4.47 -12.88 12.34
CA ILE A 176 -5.37 -13.32 11.26
C ILE A 176 -6.80 -12.78 11.36
N ARG A 177 -7.14 -12.13 12.48
CA ARG A 177 -8.47 -11.59 12.72
C ARG A 177 -8.93 -10.67 11.59
N LYS A 178 -10.18 -10.82 11.18
CA LYS A 178 -10.83 -9.94 10.20
C LYS A 178 -11.06 -8.54 10.75
N LEU A 179 -10.83 -7.56 9.89
CA LEU A 179 -11.18 -6.17 10.15
C LEU A 179 -12.67 -5.95 9.89
N ASN A 180 -13.27 -5.05 10.67
CA ASN A 180 -14.60 -4.53 10.37
C ASN A 180 -14.57 -3.77 9.03
N ALA A 181 -15.68 -3.81 8.28
CA ALA A 181 -15.80 -3.30 6.91
C ALA A 181 -15.76 -1.76 6.77
N GLY A 182 -15.20 -1.01 7.72
CA GLY A 182 -15.08 0.45 7.70
C GLY A 182 -14.18 0.98 6.57
N ILE A 183 -13.27 1.91 6.87
CA ILE A 183 -12.35 2.45 5.83
C ILE A 183 -11.56 1.31 5.14
N PHE A 184 -11.23 0.24 5.84
CA PHE A 184 -10.52 -0.92 5.29
C PHE A 184 -11.36 -1.79 4.34
N GLY A 185 -12.69 -1.73 4.41
CA GLY A 185 -13.60 -2.44 3.49
C GLY A 185 -13.90 -1.66 2.21
N LEU A 186 -13.37 -0.43 2.06
CA LEU A 186 -13.62 0.40 0.88
C LEU A 186 -12.90 -0.08 -0.38
N MET A 187 -11.93 -0.98 -0.25
CA MET A 187 -11.20 -1.56 -1.37
C MET A 187 -11.50 -3.04 -1.51
N PRO A 188 -11.49 -3.57 -2.73
CA PRO A 188 -11.43 -5.00 -2.91
C PRO A 188 -10.18 -5.56 -2.22
N TYR A 189 -10.31 -6.76 -1.67
CA TYR A 189 -9.17 -7.53 -1.19
C TYR A 189 -8.07 -7.62 -2.26
N ASP A 190 -6.85 -7.22 -1.89
CA ASP A 190 -5.69 -7.18 -2.77
C ASP A 190 -4.66 -8.25 -2.41
N GLN A 191 -4.66 -9.35 -3.16
CA GLN A 191 -3.67 -10.43 -3.04
C GLN A 191 -2.24 -10.00 -3.38
N LYS A 192 -2.09 -8.88 -4.11
CA LYS A 192 -0.78 -8.35 -4.52
C LYS A 192 -0.28 -7.23 -3.60
N SER A 193 -1.00 -6.95 -2.52
CA SER A 193 -0.60 -5.94 -1.53
C SER A 193 0.74 -6.31 -0.90
N ILE A 194 1.59 -5.30 -0.66
CA ILE A 194 2.79 -5.46 0.17
C ILE A 194 2.44 -5.95 1.58
N MET A 195 1.22 -5.67 2.04
CA MET A 195 0.69 -6.07 3.35
C MET A 195 0.21 -7.52 3.41
N HIS A 196 0.33 -8.29 2.33
CA HIS A 196 -0.10 -9.69 2.32
C HIS A 196 0.97 -10.61 2.92
N TYR A 197 0.54 -11.55 3.77
CA TYR A 197 1.40 -12.63 4.23
C TYR A 197 1.67 -13.65 3.14
N THR A 198 2.87 -14.24 3.17
CA THR A 198 3.10 -15.45 2.39
C THR A 198 2.17 -16.54 2.92
N VAL A 199 1.42 -17.17 2.01
CA VAL A 199 0.61 -18.35 2.32
C VAL A 199 1.35 -19.55 1.77
N CYS A 200 1.90 -20.38 2.65
CA CYS A 200 2.62 -21.59 2.29
C CYS A 200 1.67 -22.80 2.21
N LYS A 201 2.14 -23.86 1.54
CA LYS A 201 1.46 -25.15 1.59
C LYS A 201 1.33 -25.61 3.04
N GLY A 202 0.11 -25.96 3.46
CA GLY A 202 -0.20 -26.33 4.84
C GLY A 202 -0.78 -25.21 5.69
N ASP A 203 -0.55 -23.94 5.33
CA ASP A 203 -1.08 -22.78 6.09
C ASP A 203 -2.61 -22.68 5.98
N THR A 204 -3.23 -23.35 4.99
CA THR A 204 -4.68 -23.38 4.81
C THR A 204 -5.21 -24.80 4.78
N HIS A 205 -6.46 -24.99 5.20
CA HIS A 205 -7.13 -26.30 5.14
C HIS A 205 -7.26 -26.85 3.72
N SER A 206 -7.29 -25.98 2.70
CA SER A 206 -7.33 -26.40 1.28
C SER A 206 -6.07 -27.15 0.84
N MET A 207 -4.94 -26.97 1.54
CA MET A 207 -3.61 -27.51 1.20
C MET A 207 -3.04 -27.12 -0.19
N VAL A 208 -3.79 -26.37 -1.00
CA VAL A 208 -3.43 -25.95 -2.36
C VAL A 208 -3.22 -24.44 -2.49
N THR A 209 -3.84 -23.64 -1.62
CA THR A 209 -3.68 -22.18 -1.66
C THR A 209 -2.26 -21.80 -1.29
N VAL A 210 -1.53 -21.25 -2.26
CA VAL A 210 -0.18 -20.69 -2.08
C VAL A 210 -0.19 -19.27 -2.61
N LEU A 211 0.23 -18.31 -1.79
CA LEU A 211 0.41 -16.91 -2.17
C LEU A 211 1.83 -16.51 -1.84
N GLN A 212 2.57 -16.05 -2.84
CA GLN A 212 3.92 -15.56 -2.66
C GLN A 212 3.90 -14.15 -2.07
N ALA A 213 4.94 -13.86 -1.31
CA ALA A 213 5.20 -12.51 -0.82
C ALA A 213 5.37 -11.53 -1.99
N CYS A 214 4.76 -10.35 -1.85
CA CYS A 214 5.03 -9.24 -2.74
C CYS A 214 6.23 -8.43 -2.21
N HIS A 215 7.01 -7.86 -3.13
CA HIS A 215 8.22 -7.10 -2.80
C HIS A 215 8.09 -5.61 -3.13
N VAL A 216 6.96 -5.16 -3.68
CA VAL A 216 6.69 -3.75 -3.99
C VAL A 216 5.25 -3.41 -3.64
N LEU A 217 4.96 -2.13 -3.40
CA LEU A 217 3.59 -1.65 -3.20
C LEU A 217 2.73 -1.88 -4.44
N SER A 218 1.56 -2.45 -4.22
CA SER A 218 0.56 -2.64 -5.25
C SER A 218 -0.08 -1.31 -5.69
N LYS A 219 -0.86 -1.35 -6.77
CA LYS A 219 -1.73 -0.22 -7.15
C LYS A 219 -2.79 0.06 -6.07
N GLY A 220 -3.27 -0.98 -5.39
CA GLY A 220 -4.22 -0.90 -4.28
C GLY A 220 -3.63 -0.15 -3.09
N ASP A 221 -2.42 -0.54 -2.66
CA ASP A 221 -1.70 0.08 -1.54
C ASP A 221 -1.53 1.59 -1.76
N LYS A 222 -0.97 1.96 -2.92
CA LYS A 222 -0.73 3.37 -3.28
C LYS A 222 -2.03 4.18 -3.34
N LYS A 223 -3.09 3.61 -3.92
CA LYS A 223 -4.39 4.27 -4.05
C LYS A 223 -5.03 4.49 -2.67
N PHE A 224 -4.97 3.49 -1.80
CA PHE A 224 -5.50 3.59 -0.45
C PHE A 224 -4.75 4.66 0.35
N LEU A 225 -3.41 4.68 0.32
CA LEU A 225 -2.57 5.71 0.95
C LEU A 225 -2.93 7.12 0.47
N MET A 226 -3.11 7.33 -0.84
CA MET A 226 -3.52 8.62 -1.39
C MET A 226 -4.90 9.07 -0.91
N ALA A 227 -5.80 8.14 -0.60
CA ALA A 227 -7.13 8.46 -0.12
C ALA A 227 -7.19 8.71 1.38
N ILE A 228 -6.42 7.97 2.19
CA ILE A 228 -6.33 8.21 3.64
C ILE A 228 -5.44 9.41 3.99
N TYR A 229 -4.45 9.74 3.16
CA TYR A 229 -3.62 10.94 3.30
C TYR A 229 -3.75 11.83 2.06
N PRO A 230 -4.86 12.60 1.89
CA PRO A 230 -5.00 13.51 0.77
C PRO A 230 -4.05 14.71 0.88
N LEU A 231 -3.50 15.17 -0.25
CA LEU A 231 -2.59 16.34 -0.33
C LEU A 231 -3.15 17.62 0.33
N GLY A 232 -4.48 17.79 0.30
CA GLY A 232 -5.15 18.94 0.89
C GLY A 232 -5.46 18.80 2.39
N GLY A 233 -5.30 17.61 2.99
CA GLY A 233 -5.72 17.32 4.38
C GLY A 233 -7.16 17.72 4.70
N THR A 234 -8.06 17.65 3.71
CA THR A 234 -9.37 18.32 3.80
C THR A 234 -10.43 17.50 4.52
N ASP A 235 -10.32 16.17 4.54
CA ASP A 235 -11.25 15.27 5.24
C ASP A 235 -10.80 13.79 5.13
N ARG A 236 -10.94 12.98 6.20
CA ARG A 236 -10.79 11.50 6.20
C ARG A 236 -12.07 10.79 6.67
N THR A 237 -13.24 11.40 6.53
CA THR A 237 -14.51 10.70 6.73
C THR A 237 -14.63 9.52 5.77
N LEU A 238 -15.43 8.51 6.15
CA LEU A 238 -15.73 7.38 5.28
C LEU A 238 -16.22 7.84 3.89
N LYS A 239 -17.11 8.85 3.86
CA LYS A 239 -17.59 9.46 2.62
C LYS A 239 -16.46 10.08 1.81
N GLY A 240 -15.64 10.94 2.42
CA GLY A 240 -14.54 11.61 1.74
C GLY A 240 -13.50 10.64 1.19
N VAL A 241 -13.17 9.58 1.94
CA VAL A 241 -12.28 8.51 1.47
C VAL A 241 -12.93 7.74 0.32
N THR A 242 -14.20 7.34 0.45
CA THR A 242 -14.95 6.60 -0.60
C THR A 242 -14.98 7.38 -1.92
N GLU A 243 -15.30 8.68 -1.87
CA GLU A 243 -15.32 9.55 -3.05
C GLU A 243 -13.96 9.62 -3.75
N ARG A 244 -12.86 9.65 -2.98
CA ARG A 244 -11.49 9.62 -3.55
C ARG A 244 -11.14 8.25 -4.12
N MET A 245 -11.60 7.17 -3.49
CA MET A 245 -11.35 5.81 -3.96
C MET A 245 -12.11 5.48 -5.25
N TRP A 246 -13.28 6.08 -5.48
CA TRP A 246 -14.01 5.86 -6.74
C TRP A 246 -13.42 6.65 -7.93
N LYS A 247 -12.56 7.65 -7.68
CA LYS A 247 -11.88 8.39 -8.75
C LYS A 247 -10.84 7.50 -9.44
N PRO A 248 -10.72 7.58 -10.79
CA PRO A 248 -9.62 6.94 -11.49
C PRO A 248 -8.31 7.54 -10.99
N THR A 249 -7.25 6.73 -10.91
CA THR A 249 -5.95 7.16 -10.37
C THR A 249 -5.49 8.43 -11.06
N SER A 250 -5.61 8.55 -12.38
CA SER A 250 -5.25 9.76 -13.15
C SER A 250 -5.97 11.05 -12.71
N ALA A 251 -7.16 10.98 -12.10
CA ALA A 251 -7.87 12.14 -11.59
C ALA A 251 -7.29 12.63 -10.25
N LEU A 252 -6.95 11.71 -9.34
CA LEU A 252 -6.24 12.07 -8.10
C LEU A 252 -4.88 12.74 -8.40
N TRP A 253 -4.23 12.32 -9.50
CA TRP A 253 -2.94 12.87 -9.92
C TRP A 253 -3.05 14.30 -10.48
N ARG A 254 -4.20 14.68 -11.04
CA ARG A 254 -4.49 16.02 -11.61
C ARG A 254 -4.86 17.04 -10.54
N GLU A 255 -5.60 16.64 -9.51
CA GLU A 255 -5.95 17.54 -8.38
C GLU A 255 -4.70 18.06 -7.64
N GLY A 256 -3.66 17.23 -7.51
CA GLY A 256 -2.37 17.66 -6.96
C GLY A 256 -1.65 18.73 -7.80
N LYS A 257 -1.83 18.73 -9.13
CA LYS A 257 -1.21 19.73 -10.03
C LYS A 257 -1.97 21.07 -10.00
N LYS A 258 -3.31 21.06 -10.08
CA LYS A 258 -4.13 22.29 -10.07
C LYS A 258 -3.90 23.16 -8.83
N ARG A 259 -3.69 22.56 -7.65
CA ARG A 259 -3.46 23.30 -6.41
C ARG A 259 -2.04 23.86 -6.25
N ARG A 260 -1.02 23.29 -6.93
CA ARG A 260 0.33 23.89 -6.98
C ARG A 260 0.33 25.21 -7.77
N GLY A 261 -0.45 25.30 -8.85
CA GLY A 261 -0.63 26.54 -9.60
C GLY A 261 -1.35 27.64 -8.78
N LEU A 262 -2.31 27.25 -7.95
CA LEU A 262 -3.02 28.19 -7.07
C LEU A 262 -2.16 28.74 -5.93
N ARG A 263 -1.15 27.97 -5.45
CA ARG A 263 -0.18 28.44 -4.44
C ARG A 263 0.91 29.34 -5.03
N SER A 264 1.22 29.24 -6.33
CA SER A 264 2.21 30.13 -6.96
C SER A 264 1.64 31.53 -7.26
N THR A 265 0.32 31.67 -7.35
CA THR A 265 -0.35 32.97 -7.57
C THR A 265 -0.57 33.78 -6.28
N THR A 266 -0.25 33.24 -5.10
CA THR A 266 -0.41 33.94 -3.80
C THR A 266 0.92 34.35 -3.18
N ARG A 267 2.01 34.33 -3.94
CA ARG A 267 3.35 34.82 -3.56
C ARG A 267 3.73 36.05 -4.39
N GLN A 268 2.91 37.10 -4.32
CA GLN A 268 3.23 38.44 -4.79
C GLN A 268 2.63 39.46 -3.83
N ASP A 269 3.02 39.40 -2.57
CA ASP A 269 3.26 40.58 -1.74
C ASP A 269 3.92 40.15 -0.44
N LEU A 270 4.77 41.01 0.12
CA LEU A 270 5.67 40.81 1.29
C LEU A 270 7.09 40.34 0.93
N GLY A 271 8.02 41.27 1.14
CA GLY A 271 9.42 41.23 0.72
C GLY A 271 10.36 40.27 1.48
N HIS A 272 11.49 40.04 0.82
CA HIS A 272 12.71 39.27 1.15
C HIS A 272 13.43 39.69 2.46
N PRO A 273 14.53 39.02 2.93
CA PRO A 273 15.30 37.89 2.37
C PRO A 273 15.51 36.74 3.40
N ASN A 274 16.16 35.59 3.21
CA ASN A 274 17.01 34.97 2.19
C ASN A 274 16.95 33.45 2.51
N ASP A 275 16.77 32.57 1.53
CA ASP A 275 17.25 31.18 1.55
C ASP A 275 16.93 30.57 0.18
N GLN A 276 17.96 30.45 -0.66
CA GLN A 276 17.88 29.84 -1.97
C GLN A 276 17.87 28.32 -1.82
N GLU A 277 16.70 27.70 -1.90
CA GLU A 277 16.61 26.28 -2.25
C GLU A 277 16.85 26.13 -3.76
N VAL A 278 18.04 25.67 -4.11
CA VAL A 278 18.39 25.22 -5.46
C VAL A 278 17.64 23.92 -5.73
N PHE A 279 16.53 24.01 -6.44
CA PHE A 279 15.89 22.85 -7.07
C PHE A 279 16.75 22.41 -8.26
N LEU A 280 17.52 21.34 -8.09
CA LEU A 280 18.11 20.59 -9.20
C LEU A 280 16.98 19.98 -10.05
N ASN A 281 16.64 20.66 -11.15
CA ASN A 281 15.86 20.10 -12.24
C ASN A 281 16.71 19.06 -12.96
N ASN A 282 16.38 17.77 -12.78
CA ASN A 282 16.90 16.71 -13.63
C ASN A 282 15.82 16.34 -14.66
N PRO A 283 16.02 16.54 -15.97
CA PRO A 283 15.04 16.17 -16.99
C PRO A 283 15.20 14.69 -17.32
N LEU A 284 14.34 13.84 -16.74
CA LEU A 284 14.19 12.47 -17.22
C LEU A 284 13.08 12.42 -18.28
N VAL A 285 13.53 12.28 -19.53
CA VAL A 285 12.76 11.91 -20.71
C VAL A 285 12.14 10.54 -20.45
N TYR A 286 10.81 10.47 -20.35
CA TYR A 286 10.06 9.21 -20.41
C TYR A 286 9.39 9.13 -21.79
N ASN A 287 9.91 8.28 -22.67
CA ASN A 287 9.22 7.85 -23.88
C ASN A 287 8.15 6.80 -23.50
N GLU A 288 6.87 7.16 -23.62
CA GLU A 288 5.71 6.32 -23.25
C GLU A 288 5.25 5.33 -24.34
N THR A 289 6.05 5.05 -25.38
CA THR A 289 5.59 4.28 -26.55
C THR A 289 6.22 2.90 -26.75
N GLU A 290 7.11 2.43 -25.88
CA GLU A 290 7.83 1.16 -26.10
C GLU A 290 7.39 -0.01 -25.22
N TYR A 291 6.29 0.11 -24.46
CA TYR A 291 5.82 -0.97 -23.57
C TYR A 291 4.32 -1.29 -23.70
N LEU A 292 3.80 -1.18 -24.92
CA LEU A 292 2.46 -1.64 -25.31
C LEU A 292 2.50 -2.74 -26.40
N GLY A 293 3.69 -3.27 -26.71
CA GLY A 293 3.90 -4.34 -27.70
C GLY A 293 3.89 -5.77 -27.14
N ASP A 294 4.21 -5.96 -25.85
CA ASP A 294 4.51 -7.29 -25.31
C ASP A 294 3.41 -7.93 -24.45
N LEU A 295 2.18 -7.43 -24.49
CA LEU A 295 1.05 -8.05 -23.77
C LEU A 295 0.19 -8.98 -24.63
N PHE A 296 0.50 -9.15 -25.91
CA PHE A 296 -0.17 -10.12 -26.79
C PHE A 296 0.80 -10.67 -27.84
N GLY A 297 1.64 -11.61 -27.44
CA GLY A 297 2.49 -12.37 -28.35
C GLY A 297 2.81 -13.75 -27.77
N ASP A 298 1.97 -14.74 -28.05
CA ASP A 298 2.48 -15.90 -28.78
C ASP A 298 1.37 -16.55 -29.63
N SER A 299 1.88 -17.15 -30.67
CA SER A 299 1.34 -17.57 -31.94
C SER A 299 0.32 -18.71 -31.88
N GLN A 300 -0.79 -18.48 -32.59
CA GLN A 300 -1.29 -19.28 -33.71
C GLN A 300 -2.81 -19.23 -33.71
N THR A 301 -3.35 -18.31 -34.50
CA THR A 301 -4.52 -18.44 -35.40
C THR A 301 -5.16 -17.07 -35.65
N GLU A 302 -5.24 -16.77 -36.95
CA GLU A 302 -6.27 -15.94 -37.58
C GLU A 302 -6.12 -14.42 -37.60
N ASN A 303 -5.07 -14.11 -38.34
CA ASN A 303 -4.76 -12.92 -39.14
C ASN A 303 -5.84 -12.50 -40.17
N LEU A 304 -7.14 -12.50 -39.84
CA LEU A 304 -8.19 -11.99 -40.75
C LEU A 304 -9.22 -11.04 -40.10
N GLY A 305 -9.29 -10.95 -38.76
CA GLY A 305 -10.21 -10.03 -38.08
C GLY A 305 -9.69 -8.60 -37.86
N LYS A 306 -8.37 -8.39 -37.87
CA LYS A 306 -7.76 -7.09 -37.49
C LYS A 306 -7.59 -6.10 -38.64
N ILE A 307 -7.64 -6.55 -39.90
CA ILE A 307 -7.46 -5.67 -41.07
C ILE A 307 -8.79 -5.00 -41.50
N TYR A 308 -9.96 -5.50 -41.07
CA TYR A 308 -11.25 -4.93 -41.47
C TYR A 308 -11.80 -3.84 -40.53
N LEU A 309 -11.24 -3.69 -39.31
CA LEU A 309 -11.76 -2.77 -38.29
C LEU A 309 -10.94 -1.49 -38.10
N GLN A 310 -9.87 -1.28 -38.88
CA GLN A 310 -9.00 -0.10 -38.74
C GLN A 310 -9.08 0.92 -39.88
N THR A 311 -9.94 0.72 -40.89
CA THR A 311 -9.98 1.62 -42.06
C THR A 311 -11.23 2.47 -42.24
N ILE A 312 -12.28 2.36 -41.42
CA ILE A 312 -13.43 3.27 -41.53
C ILE A 312 -14.03 3.52 -40.13
N LEU A 313 -13.63 4.61 -39.45
CA LEU A 313 -14.46 5.53 -38.63
C LEU A 313 -13.64 6.30 -37.56
N PRO A 314 -13.73 7.65 -37.47
CA PRO A 314 -13.03 8.44 -36.46
C PRO A 314 -13.56 8.26 -35.02
N GLN A 315 -12.74 8.64 -34.04
CA GLN A 315 -12.83 8.41 -32.58
C GLN A 315 -14.06 9.00 -31.82
N GLY A 316 -15.15 9.35 -32.49
CA GLY A 316 -16.34 9.99 -31.89
C GLY A 316 -17.52 9.07 -31.50
N TYR A 317 -17.62 7.85 -32.04
CA TYR A 317 -18.90 7.10 -32.02
C TYR A 317 -18.87 5.73 -31.30
N ARG A 318 -17.94 5.52 -30.36
CA ARG A 318 -17.84 4.22 -29.67
C ARG A 318 -18.98 3.93 -28.67
N TYR A 319 -19.71 4.95 -28.22
CA TYR A 319 -20.83 4.77 -27.29
C TYR A 319 -22.18 4.52 -28.00
N GLU A 320 -22.35 4.99 -29.23
CA GLU A 320 -23.59 4.78 -30.00
C GLU A 320 -23.67 3.38 -30.62
N ILE A 321 -22.55 2.82 -31.09
CA ILE A 321 -22.54 1.49 -31.72
C ILE A 321 -22.81 0.38 -30.68
N VAL A 322 -22.31 0.52 -29.45
CA VAL A 322 -22.59 -0.43 -28.37
C VAL A 322 -24.07 -0.37 -27.95
N SER A 323 -24.68 0.83 -27.97
CA SER A 323 -26.12 0.98 -27.70
C SER A 323 -26.99 0.36 -28.80
N ILE A 324 -26.63 0.53 -30.07
CA ILE A 324 -27.40 -0.04 -31.19
C ILE A 324 -27.29 -1.57 -31.19
N ALA A 325 -26.09 -2.13 -30.96
CA ALA A 325 -25.90 -3.57 -30.85
C ALA A 325 -26.69 -4.18 -29.67
N PHE A 326 -26.73 -3.49 -28.53
CA PHE A 326 -27.52 -3.91 -27.37
C PHE A 326 -29.03 -3.88 -27.67
N CYS A 327 -29.53 -2.81 -28.31
CA CYS A 327 -30.92 -2.72 -28.73
C CYS A 327 -31.29 -3.81 -29.75
N TYR A 328 -30.40 -4.14 -30.69
CA TYR A 328 -30.65 -5.18 -31.69
C TYR A 328 -30.71 -6.58 -31.06
N CYS A 329 -29.81 -6.89 -30.12
CA CYS A 329 -29.85 -8.14 -29.36
C CYS A 329 -31.11 -8.25 -28.49
N LEU A 330 -31.56 -7.15 -27.88
CA LEU A 330 -32.79 -7.10 -27.09
C LEU A 330 -34.03 -7.35 -27.96
N ILE A 331 -34.09 -6.76 -29.16
CA ILE A 331 -35.19 -6.95 -30.11
C ILE A 331 -35.26 -8.39 -30.61
N ILE A 332 -34.12 -9.01 -30.95
CA ILE A 332 -34.06 -10.42 -31.36
C ILE A 332 -34.51 -11.34 -30.22
N TYR A 333 -34.08 -11.07 -28.98
CA TYR A 333 -34.49 -11.84 -27.82
C TYR A 333 -36.00 -11.76 -27.56
N LEU A 334 -36.60 -10.57 -27.71
CA LEU A 334 -38.04 -10.38 -27.57
C LEU A 334 -38.84 -11.04 -28.70
N LEU A 335 -38.34 -11.01 -29.95
CA LEU A 335 -38.95 -11.73 -31.08
C LEU A 335 -38.88 -13.25 -30.90
N TYR A 336 -37.77 -13.76 -30.35
CA TYR A 336 -37.64 -15.18 -30.04
C TYR A 336 -38.65 -15.63 -28.97
N LEU A 337 -38.83 -14.82 -27.91
CA LEU A 337 -39.84 -15.09 -26.89
C LEU A 337 -41.27 -15.07 -27.43
N ALA A 338 -41.57 -14.21 -28.42
CA ALA A 338 -42.90 -14.11 -29.02
C ALA A 338 -43.22 -15.21 -30.04
N LEU A 339 -42.21 -15.94 -30.54
CA LEU A 339 -42.38 -17.01 -31.53
C LEU A 339 -42.37 -18.41 -30.90
N PHE A 340 -41.83 -18.56 -29.68
CA PHE A 340 -41.63 -19.85 -29.02
C PHE A 340 -42.30 -19.97 -27.65
N HIS A 341 -43.17 -19.02 -27.30
CA HIS A 341 -44.21 -19.09 -26.27
C HIS A 341 -45.52 -18.59 -26.87
#